data_AF-M1ZWU5-F1
#
_entry.id   AF-M1ZWU5-F1
#
_cell.length_a   1.000
_cell.length_b   1.000
_cell.length_c   1.000
_cell.angle_alpha   90.00
_cell.angle_beta   90.00
_cell.angle_gamma   90.00
#
_symmetry.space_group_name_H-M   'P 1'
#
loop_
_entity.id
_entity.type
_entity.pdbx_description
1 polymer ?
#
loop_
_entity_poly.entity_id
_entity_poly.type
_entity_poly.pdbx_seq_one_letter_code
_entity_poly.pdbx_strand_id
1 'polypeptide(L)'
;MGIPKDEVGTYVSIVMVFIGAFLTGIGVYDKIAKFAGAGTVVPITGFANSIVSPAMEFKQEGYVFGVAAKMFVIAGPVLVYGIGSSVIVGLIYFIMSKL
;
A
#
# COMPACT_ATOMS: atom_id res chain seq x y z
N MET A 1 13.02 -23.02 -8.75
CA MET A 1 13.57 -21.72 -8.32
C MET A 1 13.36 -21.62 -6.82
N GLY A 2 14.45 -21.48 -6.05
CA GLY A 2 14.54 -21.83 -4.62
C GLY A 2 13.98 -20.81 -3.63
N ILE A 3 12.80 -20.23 -3.89
CA ILE A 3 12.11 -19.39 -2.90
C ILE A 3 11.08 -20.26 -2.16
N PRO A 4 11.09 -20.29 -0.82
CA PRO A 4 10.05 -20.95 -0.02
C PRO A 4 8.66 -20.42 -0.40
N LYS A 5 7.66 -21.29 -0.54
CA LYS A 5 6.31 -20.91 -1.03
C LYS A 5 5.64 -19.86 -0.14
N ASP A 6 5.95 -19.89 1.14
CA ASP A 6 5.55 -18.95 2.18
C ASP A 6 6.13 -17.54 1.98
N GLU A 7 7.31 -17.41 1.36
CA GLU A 7 7.92 -16.10 1.09
C GLU A 7 7.51 -15.50 -0.26
N VAL A 8 7.06 -16.32 -1.23
CA VAL A 8 6.75 -15.86 -2.60
C VAL A 8 5.76 -14.70 -2.61
N GLY A 9 4.73 -14.75 -1.74
CA GLY A 9 3.73 -13.68 -1.65
C GLY A 9 4.32 -12.32 -1.24
N THR A 10 5.31 -12.35 -0.35
CA THR A 10 6.04 -11.15 0.09
C THR A 10 6.85 -10.55 -1.06
N TYR A 11 7.60 -11.37 -1.79
CA TYR A 11 8.37 -10.90 -2.93
C TYR A 11 7.49 -10.31 -4.04
N VAL A 12 6.37 -10.97 -4.37
CA VAL A 12 5.42 -10.45 -5.37
C VAL A 12 4.87 -9.10 -4.93
N SER A 13 4.51 -8.96 -3.66
CA SER A 13 3.99 -7.70 -3.12
C SER A 13 5.03 -6.57 -3.19
N ILE A 14 6.28 -6.85 -2.82
CA ILE A 14 7.38 -5.88 -2.91
C ILE A 14 7.59 -5.41 -4.36
N VAL A 15 7.64 -6.35 -5.31
CA VAL A 15 7.83 -6.03 -6.74
C VAL A 15 6.66 -5.20 -7.26
N MET A 16 5.43 -5.55 -6.90
CA MET A 16 4.24 -4.80 -7.31
C MET A 16 4.23 -3.38 -6.74
N VAL A 17 4.57 -3.20 -5.46
CA VAL A 17 4.71 -1.87 -4.85
C VAL A 17 5.79 -1.06 -5.57
N PHE A 18 6.95 -1.67 -5.83
CA PHE A 18 8.05 -1.02 -6.52
C PHE A 18 7.65 -0.54 -7.92
N ILE A 19 7.02 -1.41 -8.73
CA ILE A 19 6.58 -1.04 -10.08
C ILE A 19 5.55 0.09 -10.03
N GLY A 20 4.55 -0.01 -9.14
CA GLY A 20 3.54 1.04 -8.98
C GLY A 20 4.16 2.38 -8.58
N ALA A 21 5.05 2.37 -7.59
CA ALA A 21 5.75 3.56 -7.13
C ALA A 21 6.66 4.16 -8.21
N PHE A 22 7.42 3.33 -8.91
CA PHE A 22 8.34 3.75 -9.98
C PHE A 22 7.59 4.37 -11.15
N LEU A 23 6.56 3.68 -11.67
CA LEU A 23 5.73 4.18 -12.76
C LEU A 23 5.00 5.48 -12.39
N THR A 24 4.63 5.65 -11.11
CA THR A 24 4.01 6.89 -10.61
C THR A 24 5.04 8.01 -10.56
N GLY A 25 6.24 7.75 -10.04
CA GLY A 25 7.33 8.71 -9.96
C GLY A 25 7.74 9.29 -11.32
N ILE A 26 7.67 8.50 -12.39
CA ILE A 26 7.95 8.95 -13.76
C ILE A 26 6.71 9.49 -14.50
N GLY A 27 5.53 9.54 -13.87
CA GLY A 27 4.30 10.10 -14.44
C GLY A 27 3.62 9.24 -15.52
N VAL A 28 3.91 7.94 -15.56
CA VAL A 28 3.33 7.00 -16.55
C VAL A 28 2.15 6.23 -15.95
N TYR A 29 2.14 6.01 -14.63
CA TYR A 29 1.09 5.24 -13.96
C TYR A 29 -0.30 5.79 -14.22
N ASP A 30 -0.50 7.10 -14.15
CA ASP A 30 -1.82 7.72 -14.31
C ASP A 30 -2.38 7.54 -15.73
N LYS A 31 -1.50 7.48 -16.75
CA LYS A 31 -1.88 7.19 -18.15
C LYS A 31 -2.34 5.75 -18.30
N ILE A 32 -1.61 4.81 -17.68
CA ILE A 32 -1.98 3.40 -17.64
C ILE A 32 -3.30 3.24 -16.89
N ALA A 33 -3.45 3.92 -15.75
CA ALA A 33 -4.65 3.86 -14.91
C ALA A 33 -5.89 4.40 -15.62
N LYS A 34 -5.74 5.45 -16.42
CA LYS A 34 -6.84 5.99 -17.25
C LYS A 34 -7.29 5.02 -18.35
N PHE A 35 -6.38 4.21 -18.89
CA PHE A 35 -6.69 3.23 -19.93
C PHE A 35 -7.22 1.91 -19.35
N ALA A 36 -6.59 1.39 -18.30
CA ALA A 36 -6.95 0.13 -17.65
C ALA A 36 -8.12 0.28 -16.66
N GLY A 37 -8.47 1.51 -16.29
CA GLY A 37 -9.62 1.82 -15.44
C GLY A 37 -9.45 1.35 -13.99
N ALA A 38 -10.55 0.95 -13.37
CA ALA A 38 -10.58 0.57 -11.94
C ALA A 38 -9.64 -0.61 -11.61
N GLY A 39 -9.34 -1.48 -12.59
CA GLY A 39 -8.49 -2.66 -12.41
C GLY A 39 -7.04 -2.36 -12.02
N THR A 40 -6.55 -1.15 -12.30
CA THR A 40 -5.21 -0.66 -11.88
C THR A 40 -5.23 0.17 -10.61
N VAL A 41 -6.41 0.60 -10.15
CA VAL A 41 -6.57 1.42 -8.93
C VAL A 41 -6.82 0.55 -7.70
N VAL A 42 -7.50 -0.59 -7.88
CA VAL A 42 -7.84 -1.54 -6.80
C VAL A 42 -6.68 -2.41 -6.28
N PRO A 43 -5.66 -2.84 -7.06
CA PRO A 43 -4.57 -3.69 -6.58
C PRO A 43 -3.47 -2.92 -5.81
N ILE A 44 -2.50 -3.66 -5.24
CA ILE A 44 -1.32 -3.17 -4.49
C ILE A 44 -0.56 -2.04 -5.22
N THR A 45 -0.52 -2.08 -6.56
CA THR A 45 0.10 -1.03 -7.38
C THR A 45 -0.64 0.31 -7.28
N GLY A 46 -1.97 0.29 -7.17
CA GLY A 46 -2.81 1.46 -6.98
C GLY A 46 -2.62 2.09 -5.60
N PHE A 47 -2.43 1.25 -4.58
CA PHE A 47 -2.01 1.73 -3.26
C PHE A 47 -0.66 2.45 -3.35
N ALA A 48 0.34 1.89 -4.04
CA ALA A 48 1.62 2.56 -4.24
C ALA A 48 1.51 3.91 -4.96
N ASN A 49 0.70 4.00 -6.03
CA ASN A 49 0.41 5.26 -6.71
C ASN A 49 -0.24 6.28 -5.77
N SER A 50 -1.24 5.86 -4.99
CA SER A 50 -1.94 6.73 -4.04
C SER A 50 -1.03 7.30 -2.95
N ILE A 51 0.08 6.64 -2.63
CA ILE A 51 1.08 7.13 -1.67
C ILE A 51 2.12 8.04 -2.34
N VAL A 52 2.59 7.67 -3.53
CA VAL A 52 3.66 8.40 -4.23
C VAL A 52 3.15 9.71 -4.84
N SER A 53 1.93 9.73 -5.38
CA SER A 53 1.32 10.94 -5.96
C SER A 53 1.29 12.13 -4.99
N PRO A 54 0.70 12.02 -3.76
CA PRO A 54 0.74 13.10 -2.79
C PRO A 54 2.16 13.40 -2.27
N ALA A 55 3.06 12.41 -2.22
CA ALA A 55 4.45 12.65 -1.84
C ALA A 55 5.17 13.58 -2.83
N MET A 56 4.84 13.50 -4.13
CA MET A 56 5.36 14.39 -5.16
C MET A 56 4.66 15.75 -5.14
N GLU A 57 3.33 15.76 -5.04
CA GLU A 57 2.50 16.97 -5.09
C GLU A 57 2.76 17.90 -3.90
N PHE A 58 2.78 17.35 -2.70
CA PHE A 58 2.93 18.12 -1.46
C PHE A 58 4.40 18.29 -1.02
N LYS A 59 5.35 18.01 -1.91
CA LYS A 59 6.78 18.23 -1.63
C LYS A 59 7.09 19.70 -1.30
N GLN A 60 6.36 20.64 -1.91
CA GLN A 60 6.53 22.07 -1.65
C GLN A 60 6.08 22.50 -0.25
N GLU A 61 5.20 21.73 0.41
CA GLU A 61 4.75 21.96 1.80
C GLU A 61 5.77 21.44 2.84
N GLY A 62 6.92 20.92 2.38
CA GLY A 62 7.98 20.39 3.23
C GLY A 62 7.78 18.92 3.63
N TYR A 63 8.81 18.33 4.25
CA TYR A 63 8.83 16.88 4.49
C TYR A 63 7.89 16.41 5.62
N VAL A 64 7.66 17.23 6.64
CA VAL A 64 6.87 16.83 7.82
C VAL A 64 5.38 17.12 7.61
N PHE A 65 5.04 18.39 7.39
CA PHE A 65 3.64 18.82 7.25
C PHE A 65 3.06 18.58 5.84
N GLY A 66 3.91 18.52 4.82
CA GLY A 66 3.52 18.15 3.46
C GLY A 66 3.61 16.65 3.23
N VAL A 67 4.80 16.18 2.84
CA VAL A 67 5.03 14.80 2.37
C VAL A 67 4.57 13.75 3.39
N ALA A 68 5.10 13.76 4.61
CA ALA A 68 4.81 12.71 5.59
C ALA A 68 3.34 12.72 6.02
N ALA A 69 2.79 13.90 6.34
CA ALA A 69 1.39 14.01 6.76
C ALA A 69 0.43 13.53 5.65
N LYS A 70 0.65 13.93 4.39
CA LYS A 70 -0.24 13.60 3.28
C LYS A 70 -0.16 12.13 2.89
N MET A 71 1.03 11.53 2.91
CA MET A 71 1.20 10.08 2.75
C MET A 71 0.46 9.31 3.86
N PHE A 72 0.49 9.81 5.09
CA PHE A 72 -0.16 9.16 6.23
C PHE A 72 -1.69 9.23 6.21
N VAL A 73 -2.29 10.22 5.55
CA VAL A 73 -3.76 10.25 5.36
C VAL A 73 -4.27 8.99 4.65
N ILE A 74 -3.46 8.40 3.77
CA ILE A 74 -3.81 7.18 3.03
C ILE A 74 -3.29 5.93 3.74
N ALA A 75 -2.05 5.94 4.23
CA ALA A 75 -1.48 4.79 4.94
C ALA A 75 -2.12 4.54 6.33
N GLY A 76 -2.52 5.61 7.01
CA GLY A 76 -3.06 5.57 8.37
C GLY A 76 -4.31 4.69 8.49
N PRO A 77 -5.37 4.90 7.69
CA PRO A 77 -6.54 4.02 7.69
C PRO A 77 -6.18 2.55 7.46
N VAL A 78 -5.28 2.25 6.52
CA VAL A 78 -4.87 0.87 6.22
C VAL A 78 -4.19 0.23 7.43
N LEU A 79 -3.31 0.95 8.12
CA LEU A 79 -2.64 0.47 9.33
C LEU A 79 -3.63 0.25 10.49
N VAL A 80 -4.52 1.21 10.73
CA VAL A 80 -5.51 1.13 11.82
C VAL A 80 -6.45 -0.05 11.62
N TYR A 81 -7.04 -0.19 10.43
CA TYR A 81 -7.96 -1.29 10.16
C TYR A 81 -7.24 -2.64 10.01
N GLY A 82 -6.04 -2.66 9.43
CA GLY A 82 -5.25 -3.89 9.26
C GLY A 82 -4.77 -4.45 10.60
N ILE A 83 -4.11 -3.63 11.41
CA ILE A 83 -3.60 -4.06 12.72
C ILE A 83 -4.76 -4.26 13.70
N GLY A 84 -5.72 -3.33 13.72
CA GLY A 84 -6.88 -3.41 14.60
C GLY A 84 -7.70 -4.68 14.37
N SER A 85 -8.02 -5.01 13.11
CA SER A 85 -8.72 -6.26 12.80
C SER A 85 -7.90 -7.51 13.15
N SER A 86 -6.58 -7.49 12.91
CA SER A 86 -5.68 -8.59 13.27
C SER A 86 -5.67 -8.86 14.77
N VAL A 87 -5.66 -7.80 15.59
CA VAL A 87 -5.74 -7.93 17.06
C VAL A 87 -7.08 -8.49 17.50
N ILE A 88 -8.20 -7.97 16.96
CA ILE A 88 -9.54 -8.45 17.30
C ILE A 88 -9.70 -9.93 16.94
N VAL A 89 -9.33 -10.32 15.72
CA VAL A 89 -9.40 -11.73 15.27
C VAL A 89 -8.45 -12.60 16.08
N GLY A 90 -7.24 -12.14 16.39
CA GLY A 90 -6.28 -12.85 17.22
C GLY A 90 -6.79 -13.10 18.64
N LEU A 91 -7.47 -12.12 19.25
CA LEU A 91 -8.11 -12.27 20.56
C LEU A 91 -9.27 -13.27 20.53
N ILE A 92 -10.14 -13.19 19.51
CA ILE A 92 -11.23 -14.15 19.33
C ILE A 92 -10.68 -15.57 19.20
N TYR A 93 -9.68 -15.76 18.36
CA TYR A 93 -9.02 -17.06 18.18
C TYR A 93 -8.40 -17.59 19.47
N PHE A 94 -7.72 -16.73 20.23
CA PHE A 94 -7.12 -17.10 21.51
C PHE A 94 -8.16 -17.57 22.53
N ILE A 95 -9.29 -16.86 22.65
CA ILE A 95 -10.36 -17.22 23.58
C ILE A 95 -11.03 -18.53 23.15
N MET A 96 -11.32 -18.71 21.86
CA MET A 96 -11.94 -19.93 21.34
C MET A 96 -11.01 -21.15 21.41
N SER A 97 -9.70 -20.98 21.23
CA SER A 97 -8.74 -22.09 21.29
C SER A 97 -8.44 -22.54 22.72
N LYS A 98 -8.74 -21.71 23.73
CA LYS A 98 -8.47 -22.00 25.15
C LYS A 98 -9.72 -22.45 25.92
N LEU A 99 -10.89 -22.37 25.29
CA LEU A 99 -12.16 -22.93 25.77
C LEU A 99 -12.30 -24.38 25.28
#